data_AF-A0A6J7SLD1-F1
#
_entry.id   AF-A0A6J7SLD1-F1
#
_cell.length_a   1.000
_cell.length_b   1.000
_cell.length_c   1.000
_cell.angle_alpha   90.00
_cell.angle_beta   90.00
_cell.angle_gamma   90.00
#
_symmetry.space_group_name_H-M   'P 1'
#
loop_
_entity.id
_entity.type
_entity.pdbx_description
1 polymer ?
#
loop_
_entity_poly.entity_id
_entity_poly.type
_entity_poly.pdbx_seq_one_letter_code
_entity_poly.pdbx_strand_id
1 'polypeptide(L)'
;MKKYFPTAKDGSGSVKVKLLWGQPSNQRRASEAALVKAALAKAGFDVTAAGTSGWSGFLDDNSFDAQFFAWCPSSVTQTGTNANFQSDGGNNFLGYDNPALDSILHSLEVKMPDAQITAKYVLAERLLMADAISLPIFAHPAATAINSELSGVKPAPLTPNLLWNYWEWHY
;
A
#
# COMPACT_ATOMS: atom_id res chain seq x y z
N MET A 1 6.97 -1.97 -21.11
CA MET A 1 5.67 -2.40 -21.66
C MET A 1 5.79 -2.91 -23.10
N LYS A 2 6.17 -2.13 -24.13
CA LYS A 2 6.27 -2.62 -25.53
C LYS A 2 7.23 -3.81 -25.75
N LYS A 3 8.24 -3.96 -24.89
CA LYS A 3 9.12 -5.15 -24.87
C LYS A 3 8.35 -6.46 -24.68
N TYR A 4 7.32 -6.46 -23.83
CA TYR A 4 6.55 -7.65 -23.46
C TYR A 4 5.18 -7.70 -24.15
N PHE A 5 4.60 -6.53 -24.45
CA PHE A 5 3.34 -6.38 -25.17
C PHE A 5 3.54 -5.43 -26.36
N PRO A 6 4.06 -5.92 -27.50
CA PRO A 6 4.44 -5.06 -28.64
C PRO A 6 3.28 -4.26 -29.23
N THR A 7 2.06 -4.79 -29.13
CA THR A 7 0.83 -4.15 -29.64
C THR A 7 0.31 -3.04 -28.73
N ALA A 8 0.89 -2.89 -27.55
CA ALA A 8 0.30 -2.08 -26.52
C ALA A 8 0.57 -0.58 -26.77
N LYS A 9 -0.53 0.16 -26.78
CA LYS A 9 -0.64 1.60 -27.09
C LYS A 9 -1.94 2.12 -26.47
N ASP A 10 -2.14 3.43 -26.49
CA ASP A 10 -3.36 4.04 -25.95
C ASP A 10 -4.62 3.36 -26.52
N GLY A 11 -5.49 2.90 -25.61
CA GLY A 11 -6.75 2.25 -25.93
C GLY A 11 -6.65 0.86 -26.56
N SER A 12 -5.47 0.25 -26.68
CA SER A 12 -5.33 -1.05 -27.36
C SER A 12 -5.92 -2.23 -26.59
N GLY A 13 -6.02 -2.11 -25.26
CA GLY A 13 -6.49 -3.18 -24.38
C GLY A 13 -5.69 -4.49 -24.49
N SER A 14 -4.41 -4.37 -24.82
CA SER A 14 -3.46 -5.47 -25.05
C SER A 14 -3.16 -6.29 -23.81
N VAL A 15 -3.37 -5.74 -22.61
CA VAL A 15 -3.13 -6.42 -21.34
C VAL A 15 -4.41 -6.37 -20.51
N LYS A 16 -4.97 -7.52 -20.17
CA LYS A 16 -6.15 -7.60 -19.29
C LYS A 16 -5.70 -7.66 -17.84
N VAL A 17 -6.32 -6.87 -16.98
CA VAL A 17 -6.04 -6.83 -15.54
C VAL A 17 -7.35 -6.74 -14.78
N LYS A 18 -7.60 -7.66 -13.84
CA LYS A 18 -8.68 -7.60 -12.88
C LYS A 18 -8.15 -7.03 -11.57
N LEU A 19 -8.55 -5.80 -11.27
CA LEU A 19 -8.10 -5.05 -10.10
C LEU A 19 -9.06 -5.28 -8.92
N LEU A 20 -8.55 -5.84 -7.84
CA LEU A 20 -9.24 -5.85 -6.55
C LEU A 20 -9.15 -4.46 -5.92
N TRP A 21 -10.29 -3.91 -5.55
CA TRP A 21 -10.35 -2.73 -4.70
C TRP A 21 -11.55 -2.81 -3.77
N GLY A 22 -11.65 -1.82 -2.88
CA GLY A 22 -12.53 -1.79 -1.72
C GLY A 22 -14.03 -2.02 -1.96
N GLN A 23 -14.77 -1.87 -0.85
CA GLN A 23 -16.23 -1.92 -0.85
C GLN A 23 -16.85 -0.98 -1.91
N PRO A 24 -17.86 -1.42 -2.70
CA PRO A 24 -18.50 -0.60 -3.72
C PRO A 24 -19.08 0.73 -3.20
N SER A 25 -19.50 0.75 -1.93
CA SER A 25 -20.04 1.95 -1.27
C SER A 25 -18.96 3.00 -0.94
N ASN A 26 -17.67 2.67 -1.07
CA ASN A 26 -16.59 3.62 -0.84
C ASN A 26 -16.33 4.45 -2.10
N GLN A 27 -17.02 5.59 -2.20
CA GLN A 27 -16.95 6.46 -3.37
C GLN A 27 -15.54 6.99 -3.66
N ARG A 28 -14.70 7.17 -2.64
CA ARG A 28 -13.30 7.58 -2.81
C ARG A 28 -12.53 6.51 -3.58
N ARG A 29 -12.60 5.24 -3.15
CA ARG A 29 -11.93 4.14 -3.86
C ARG A 29 -12.51 3.87 -5.24
N ALA A 30 -13.83 4.05 -5.42
CA ALA A 30 -14.45 3.97 -6.75
C ALA A 30 -13.86 5.02 -7.71
N SER A 31 -13.62 6.23 -7.21
CA SER A 31 -13.03 7.33 -7.99
C SER A 31 -11.54 7.06 -8.29
N GLU A 32 -10.79 6.55 -7.32
CA GLU A 32 -9.39 6.13 -7.50
C GLU A 32 -9.27 4.99 -8.54
N ALA A 33 -10.14 3.98 -8.48
CA ALA A 33 -10.18 2.89 -9.46
C ALA A 33 -10.50 3.37 -10.89
N ALA A 34 -11.40 4.34 -11.03
CA ALA A 34 -11.70 4.96 -12.32
C ALA A 34 -10.48 5.70 -12.90
N LEU A 35 -9.71 6.40 -12.06
CA LEU A 35 -8.46 7.06 -12.45
C LEU A 35 -7.40 6.04 -12.87
N VAL A 36 -7.24 4.94 -12.12
CA VAL A 36 -6.32 3.84 -12.48
C VAL A 36 -6.67 3.28 -13.86
N LYS A 37 -7.96 2.98 -14.11
CA LYS A 37 -8.43 2.47 -15.41
C LYS A 37 -8.10 3.46 -16.54
N ALA A 38 -8.40 4.74 -16.36
CA ALA A 38 -8.13 5.77 -17.37
C ALA A 38 -6.63 5.97 -17.63
N ALA A 39 -5.80 5.94 -16.59
CA ALA A 39 -4.35 6.11 -16.71
C ALA A 39 -3.70 4.91 -17.41
N LEU A 40 -4.07 3.68 -17.01
CA LEU A 40 -3.47 2.46 -17.56
C LEU A 40 -3.95 2.16 -18.99
N ALA A 41 -5.13 2.64 -19.39
CA ALA A 41 -5.60 2.57 -20.78
C ALA A 41 -4.63 3.27 -21.76
N LYS A 42 -4.01 4.38 -21.35
CA LYS A 42 -2.98 5.09 -22.14
C LYS A 42 -1.74 4.24 -22.38
N ALA A 43 -1.49 3.30 -21.48
CA ALA A 43 -0.45 2.28 -21.58
C ALA A 43 -1.01 0.93 -22.05
N GLY A 44 -2.13 0.89 -22.78
CA GLY A 44 -2.65 -0.32 -23.42
C GLY A 44 -3.18 -1.41 -22.49
N PHE A 45 -3.40 -1.11 -21.20
CA PHE A 45 -4.08 -2.02 -20.28
C PHE A 45 -5.60 -1.84 -20.38
N ASP A 46 -6.32 -2.94 -20.28
CA ASP A 46 -7.76 -2.99 -20.09
C ASP A 46 -8.05 -3.51 -18.67
N VAL A 47 -8.34 -2.56 -17.78
CA VAL A 47 -8.53 -2.81 -16.35
C VAL A 47 -10.02 -3.01 -16.06
N THR A 48 -10.36 -4.20 -15.55
CA THR A 48 -11.66 -4.48 -14.93
C THR A 48 -11.55 -4.19 -13.44
N ALA A 49 -12.29 -3.20 -12.96
CA ALA A 49 -12.23 -2.72 -11.58
C ALA A 49 -13.64 -2.50 -11.04
N ALA A 50 -14.45 -3.55 -10.95
CA ALA A 50 -15.69 -3.49 -10.17
C ALA A 50 -15.35 -3.53 -8.68
N GLY A 51 -16.09 -2.78 -7.85
CA GLY A 51 -15.91 -2.85 -6.40
C GLY A 51 -16.31 -4.23 -5.88
N THR A 52 -15.62 -4.70 -4.85
CA THR A 52 -15.82 -6.05 -4.30
C THR A 52 -16.34 -5.98 -2.88
N SER A 53 -17.54 -6.52 -2.62
CA SER A 53 -18.02 -6.64 -1.25
C SER A 53 -17.20 -7.66 -0.48
N GLY A 54 -16.76 -7.31 0.72
CA GLY A 54 -15.86 -8.16 1.50
C GLY A 54 -14.44 -8.25 0.92
N TRP A 55 -14.02 -7.27 0.10
CA TRP A 55 -12.75 -7.26 -0.63
C TRP A 55 -11.52 -7.74 0.16
N SER A 56 -11.44 -7.48 1.46
CA SER A 56 -10.30 -7.87 2.30
C SER A 56 -10.12 -9.40 2.42
N GLY A 57 -11.20 -10.17 2.24
CA GLY A 57 -11.14 -11.63 2.20
C GLY A 57 -10.65 -12.21 0.87
N PHE A 58 -10.30 -11.36 -0.09
CA PHE A 58 -9.81 -11.75 -1.42
C PHE A 58 -8.36 -11.31 -1.66
N LEU A 59 -7.64 -10.89 -0.62
CA LEU A 59 -6.26 -10.39 -0.76
C LEU A 59 -5.28 -11.49 -1.19
N ASP A 60 -5.61 -12.76 -0.97
CA ASP A 60 -4.87 -13.94 -1.42
C ASP A 60 -5.58 -14.69 -2.56
N ASP A 61 -6.67 -14.14 -3.11
CA ASP A 61 -7.44 -14.75 -4.18
C ASP A 61 -6.75 -14.53 -5.54
N ASN A 62 -6.33 -15.63 -6.16
CA ASN A 62 -5.63 -15.65 -7.45
C ASN A 62 -6.51 -15.30 -8.67
N SER A 63 -7.81 -15.04 -8.47
CA SER A 63 -8.72 -14.54 -9.50
C SER A 63 -8.57 -13.04 -9.75
N PHE A 64 -7.76 -12.33 -8.96
CA PHE A 64 -7.38 -10.94 -9.16
C PHE A 64 -5.90 -10.84 -9.56
N ASP A 65 -5.59 -9.94 -10.49
CA ASP A 65 -4.23 -9.76 -11.01
C ASP A 65 -3.45 -8.67 -10.25
N ALA A 66 -4.16 -7.72 -9.66
CA ALA A 66 -3.59 -6.59 -8.93
C ALA A 66 -4.55 -6.09 -7.86
N GLN A 67 -4.02 -5.35 -6.89
CA GLN A 67 -4.78 -4.84 -5.76
C GLN A 67 -4.51 -3.36 -5.54
N PHE A 68 -5.57 -2.57 -5.38
CA PHE A 68 -5.48 -1.19 -4.94
C PHE A 68 -5.90 -1.08 -3.47
N PHE A 69 -4.89 -1.17 -2.59
CA PHE A 69 -5.06 -1.14 -1.15
C PHE A 69 -3.91 -0.41 -0.46
N ALA A 70 -4.03 -0.24 0.86
CA ALA A 70 -3.01 0.41 1.67
C ALA A 70 -2.91 -0.31 3.01
N TRP A 71 -1.68 -0.40 3.50
CA TRP A 71 -1.39 -0.69 4.90
C TRP A 71 -1.31 0.64 5.67
N CYS A 72 -1.82 0.65 6.91
CA CYS A 72 -1.76 1.81 7.79
C CYS A 72 -0.89 1.47 9.00
N PRO A 73 0.29 2.07 9.17
CA PRO A 73 1.14 1.80 10.32
C PRO A 73 0.53 2.42 11.59
N SER A 74 0.58 1.65 12.68
CA SER A 74 0.15 2.07 14.02
C SER A 74 1.32 2.23 15.01
N SER A 75 2.54 1.91 14.58
CA SER A 75 3.74 2.00 15.40
C SER A 75 4.96 2.41 14.58
N VAL A 76 6.02 2.84 15.27
CA VAL A 76 7.36 3.11 14.72
C VAL A 76 8.34 1.98 15.06
N THR A 77 7.86 0.73 15.17
CA THR A 77 8.73 -0.39 15.53
C THR A 77 9.79 -0.63 14.47
N GLN A 78 10.96 -1.11 14.88
CA GLN A 78 12.05 -1.45 13.95
C GLN A 78 11.63 -2.46 12.87
N THR A 79 10.77 -3.41 13.21
CA THR A 79 10.22 -4.38 12.25
C THR A 79 9.14 -3.79 11.35
N GLY A 80 8.59 -2.61 11.68
CA GLY A 80 7.63 -1.85 10.86
C GLY A 80 6.63 -2.72 10.10
N THR A 81 6.77 -2.74 8.78
CA THR A 81 5.91 -3.47 7.83
C THR A 81 6.55 -4.76 7.29
N ASN A 82 7.55 -5.34 7.96
CA ASN A 82 8.29 -6.52 7.50
C ASN A 82 7.36 -7.66 7.09
N ALA A 83 6.36 -7.98 7.94
CA ALA A 83 5.42 -9.07 7.72
C ALA A 83 4.57 -8.95 6.42
N ASN A 84 4.57 -7.78 5.78
CA ASN A 84 3.90 -7.58 4.49
C ASN A 84 4.72 -8.14 3.32
N PHE A 85 6.04 -8.33 3.51
CA PHE A 85 6.99 -8.68 2.45
C PHE A 85 7.90 -9.86 2.78
N GLN A 86 7.90 -10.33 4.03
CA GLN A 86 8.53 -11.59 4.41
C GLN A 86 7.79 -12.76 3.78
N SER A 87 8.51 -13.74 3.25
CA SER A 87 7.90 -14.95 2.65
C SER A 87 7.04 -15.73 3.65
N ASP A 88 7.39 -15.69 4.94
CA ASP A 88 6.64 -16.28 6.05
C ASP A 88 5.76 -15.26 6.82
N GLY A 89 5.66 -14.03 6.31
CA GLY A 89 4.94 -12.95 6.95
C GLY A 89 3.42 -13.11 6.86
N GLY A 90 2.72 -12.96 7.98
CA GLY A 90 1.26 -13.13 8.05
C GLY A 90 0.44 -12.12 7.22
N ASN A 91 1.06 -11.07 6.70
CA ASN A 91 0.42 -10.05 5.84
C ASN A 91 0.86 -10.16 4.37
N ASN A 92 1.68 -11.15 4.01
CA ASN A 92 2.18 -11.34 2.65
C ASN A 92 1.13 -12.04 1.77
N PHE A 93 0.02 -11.36 1.52
CA PHE A 93 -1.06 -11.88 0.69
C PHE A 93 -0.70 -12.00 -0.80
N LEU A 94 0.40 -11.35 -1.22
CA LEU A 94 0.92 -11.44 -2.58
C LEU A 94 1.69 -12.75 -2.83
N GLY A 95 2.02 -13.51 -1.77
CA GLY A 95 2.88 -14.70 -1.87
C GLY A 95 4.29 -14.37 -2.37
N TYR A 96 4.79 -13.18 -2.07
CA TYR A 96 6.10 -12.74 -2.52
C TYR A 96 7.21 -13.47 -1.76
N ASP A 97 8.18 -14.02 -2.47
CA ASP A 97 9.29 -14.78 -1.92
C ASP A 97 10.60 -14.30 -2.55
N ASN A 98 11.43 -13.65 -1.73
CA ASN A 98 12.78 -13.23 -2.10
C ASN A 98 13.73 -13.50 -0.91
N PRO A 99 14.55 -14.56 -0.98
CA PRO A 99 15.44 -14.95 0.11
C PRO A 99 16.42 -13.86 0.56
N ALA A 100 16.82 -12.97 -0.36
CA ALA A 100 17.69 -11.84 -0.03
C ALA A 100 16.94 -10.78 0.78
N LEU A 101 15.67 -10.52 0.45
CA LEU A 101 14.83 -9.63 1.22
C LEU A 101 14.53 -10.23 2.60
N ASP A 102 14.14 -11.51 2.67
CA ASP A 102 13.86 -12.18 3.95
C ASP A 102 15.04 -12.08 4.91
N SER A 103 16.26 -12.34 4.43
CA SER A 103 17.48 -12.20 5.23
C SER A 103 17.62 -10.79 5.81
N ILE A 104 17.30 -9.75 5.03
CA ILE A 104 17.32 -8.36 5.50
C ILE A 104 16.21 -8.12 6.53
N LEU A 105 14.97 -8.53 6.24
CA LEU A 105 13.82 -8.27 7.10
C LEU A 105 13.91 -9.03 8.43
N HIS A 106 14.32 -10.30 8.43
CA HIS A 106 14.58 -11.04 9.68
C HIS A 106 15.72 -10.43 10.49
N SER A 107 16.76 -9.90 9.83
CA SER A 107 17.84 -9.25 10.57
C SER A 107 17.35 -7.99 11.34
N LEU A 108 16.27 -7.35 10.89
CA LEU A 108 15.62 -6.23 11.57
C LEU A 108 14.79 -6.66 12.80
N GLU A 109 14.68 -7.95 13.11
CA GLU A 109 14.03 -8.46 14.33
C GLU A 109 14.96 -8.44 15.55
N VAL A 110 16.24 -8.12 15.34
CA VAL A 110 17.25 -7.99 16.40
C VAL A 110 17.61 -6.52 16.60
N LYS A 111 17.74 -6.08 17.86
CA LYS A 111 18.13 -4.71 18.20
C LYS A 111 19.47 -4.33 17.55
N MET A 112 19.52 -3.17 16.90
CA MET A 112 20.74 -2.63 16.30
C MET A 112 20.74 -1.08 16.32
N PRO A 113 21.87 -0.41 16.01
CA PRO A 113 21.92 1.05 15.91
C PRO A 113 21.12 1.61 14.73
N ASP A 114 20.55 2.81 14.89
CA ASP A 114 19.68 3.47 13.89
C ASP A 114 20.29 3.58 12.49
N ALA A 115 21.60 3.82 12.40
CA ALA A 115 22.31 3.89 11.12
C ALA A 115 22.27 2.55 10.37
N GLN A 116 22.33 1.42 11.10
CA GLN A 116 22.22 0.09 10.51
C GLN A 116 20.77 -0.23 10.11
N ILE A 117 19.79 0.18 10.92
CA ILE A 117 18.36 0.06 10.59
C ILE A 117 18.08 0.78 9.27
N THR A 118 18.52 2.04 9.16
CA THR A 118 18.35 2.87 7.96
C THR A 118 19.00 2.24 6.73
N ALA A 119 20.23 1.73 6.87
CA ALA A 119 20.92 1.06 5.78
C ALA A 119 20.18 -0.20 5.29
N LYS A 120 19.59 -0.98 6.22
CA LYS A 120 18.79 -2.16 5.89
C LYS A 120 17.49 -1.80 5.19
N TYR A 121 16.79 -0.75 5.61
CA TYR A 121 15.59 -0.27 4.90
C TYR A 121 15.91 0.14 3.46
N VAL A 122 17.02 0.84 3.23
CA VAL A 122 17.45 1.22 1.87
C VAL A 122 17.71 -0.02 1.00
N LEU A 123 18.32 -1.07 1.56
CA LEU A 123 18.55 -2.32 0.83
C LEU A 123 17.23 -3.06 0.54
N ALA A 124 16.34 -3.15 1.53
CA ALA A 124 15.03 -3.78 1.38
C ALA A 124 14.20 -3.06 0.31
N GLU A 125 14.11 -1.73 0.36
CA GLU A 125 13.35 -0.92 -0.60
C GLU A 125 13.89 -1.07 -2.03
N ARG A 126 15.23 -1.16 -2.20
CA ARG A 126 15.83 -1.41 -3.52
C ARG A 126 15.37 -2.75 -4.11
N LEU A 127 15.29 -3.81 -3.31
CA LEU A 127 14.81 -5.11 -3.77
C LEU A 127 13.32 -5.06 -4.13
N LEU A 128 12.49 -4.49 -3.25
CA LEU A 128 11.05 -4.34 -3.48
C LEU A 128 10.76 -3.55 -4.77
N MET A 129 11.51 -2.48 -5.02
CA MET A 129 11.37 -1.67 -6.23
C MET A 129 11.92 -2.34 -7.48
N ALA A 130 13.00 -3.12 -7.36
CA ALA A 130 13.55 -3.89 -8.47
C ALA A 130 12.59 -4.99 -8.93
N ASP A 131 11.91 -5.64 -7.97
CA ASP A 131 10.94 -6.70 -8.24
C ASP A 131 9.55 -6.14 -8.60
N ALA A 132 9.34 -4.82 -8.43
CA ALA A 132 8.12 -4.10 -8.80
C ALA A 132 6.82 -4.69 -8.20
N ILE A 133 6.91 -5.22 -6.98
CA ILE A 133 5.80 -5.90 -6.30
C ILE A 133 4.71 -4.95 -5.77
N SER A 134 5.02 -3.66 -5.68
CA SER A 134 4.10 -2.61 -5.27
C SER A 134 4.45 -1.31 -5.98
N LEU A 135 3.43 -0.47 -6.18
CA LEU A 135 3.57 0.86 -6.77
C LEU A 135 2.97 1.89 -5.80
N PRO A 136 3.79 2.61 -5.02
CA PRO A 136 3.31 3.69 -4.17
C PRO A 136 2.67 4.79 -5.03
N ILE A 137 1.41 5.15 -4.73
CA ILE A 137 0.67 6.18 -5.48
C ILE A 137 0.57 7.49 -4.69
N PHE A 138 0.16 7.42 -3.42
CA PHE A 138 0.01 8.57 -2.54
C PHE A 138 -0.02 8.13 -1.06
N ALA A 139 0.20 9.09 -0.15
CA ALA A 139 -0.17 8.94 1.25
C ALA A 139 -1.62 9.46 1.45
N HIS A 140 -2.45 8.72 2.19
CA HIS A 140 -3.85 9.10 2.40
C HIS A 140 -3.92 10.45 3.15
N PRO A 141 -4.64 11.46 2.62
CA PRO A 141 -4.90 12.67 3.38
C PRO A 141 -5.91 12.37 4.49
N ALA A 142 -5.71 12.99 5.65
CA ALA A 142 -6.70 13.01 6.73
C ALA A 142 -7.31 14.43 6.82
N ALA A 143 -8.63 14.48 6.98
CA ALA A 143 -9.34 15.73 7.25
C ALA A 143 -9.92 15.67 8.67
N THR A 144 -9.55 16.62 9.51
CA THR A 144 -10.03 16.73 10.88
C THR A 144 -10.70 18.08 11.06
N ALA A 145 -11.93 18.08 11.58
CA ALA A 145 -12.62 19.28 12.03
C ALA A 145 -12.67 19.28 13.56
N ILE A 146 -12.30 20.41 14.17
CA ILE A 146 -12.35 20.63 15.61
C ILE A 146 -13.18 21.87 15.91
N ASN A 147 -13.81 21.93 17.08
CA ASN A 147 -14.43 23.16 17.57
C ASN A 147 -13.32 24.23 17.69
N SER A 148 -13.59 25.46 17.24
CA SER A 148 -12.67 26.59 17.35
C SER A 148 -12.26 26.94 18.79
N GLU A 149 -13.07 26.56 19.78
CA GLU A 149 -12.77 26.73 21.21
C GLU A 149 -11.88 25.60 21.75
N LEU A 150 -11.83 24.44 21.09
CA LEU A 150 -11.01 23.31 21.53
C LEU A 150 -9.56 23.51 21.10
N SER A 151 -8.68 23.67 22.08
CA SER A 151 -7.25 23.89 21.89
C SER A 151 -6.42 22.64 22.21
N GLY A 152 -5.19 22.58 21.70
CA GLY A 152 -4.23 21.52 22.00
C GLY A 152 -4.30 20.28 21.10
N VAL A 153 -5.15 20.24 20.07
CA VAL A 153 -5.26 19.10 19.15
C VAL A 153 -4.06 19.05 18.20
N LYS A 154 -3.36 17.90 18.12
CA LYS A 154 -2.19 17.70 17.23
C LYS A 154 -2.41 16.53 16.27
N PRO A 155 -2.09 16.66 14.97
CA PRO A 155 -2.15 15.54 14.03
C PRO A 155 -1.07 14.49 14.33
N ALA A 156 -1.36 13.21 14.09
CA ALA A 156 -0.40 12.11 14.15
C ALA A 156 -0.14 11.48 12.77
N PRO A 157 1.10 11.05 12.49
CA PRO A 157 1.44 10.33 11.26
C PRO A 157 1.01 8.85 11.29
N LEU A 158 0.70 8.29 12.48
CA LEU A 158 0.29 6.91 12.68
C LEU A 158 -1.19 6.81 13.03
N THR A 159 -1.82 5.69 12.69
CA THR A 159 -3.21 5.42 13.08
C THR A 159 -3.29 5.00 14.56
N PRO A 160 -4.22 5.56 15.37
CA PRO A 160 -5.20 6.60 15.02
C PRO A 160 -4.57 8.01 14.91
N ASN A 161 -4.84 8.71 13.80
CA ASN A 161 -4.16 9.95 13.42
C ASN A 161 -4.52 11.21 14.26
N LEU A 162 -5.35 11.09 15.31
CA LEU A 162 -5.88 12.25 16.04
C LEU A 162 -5.88 12.10 17.56
N LEU A 163 -6.35 10.97 18.09
CA LEU A 163 -6.58 10.81 19.53
C LEU A 163 -5.30 10.55 20.34
N TRP A 164 -4.12 10.68 19.74
CA TRP A 164 -2.86 10.33 20.38
C TRP A 164 -2.45 11.32 21.47
N ASN A 165 -2.98 12.55 21.49
CA ASN A 165 -2.59 13.59 22.47
C ASN A 165 -3.78 14.17 23.25
N TYR A 166 -4.86 13.40 23.42
CA TYR A 166 -6.12 13.90 24.01
C TYR A 166 -5.96 14.52 25.41
N TRP A 167 -4.93 14.12 26.18
CA TRP A 167 -4.63 14.68 27.50
C TRP A 167 -4.13 16.13 27.46
N GLU A 168 -3.74 16.64 26.29
CA GLU A 168 -3.34 18.03 26.08
C GLU A 168 -4.53 18.92 25.69
N TRP A 169 -5.69 18.32 25.43
CA TRP A 169 -6.86 19.03 24.90
C TRP A 169 -7.60 19.75 26.01
N HIS A 170 -8.04 20.98 25.73
CA HIS A 170 -8.80 21.79 26.67
C HIS A 170 -9.70 22.77 25.91
N TYR A 171 -10.82 23.13 26.56
CA TYR A 171 -11.67 24.24 26.18
C TYR A 171 -11.22 25.52 26.90
#